data_AF-A0A080LTB2-F1
#
_entry.id   AF-A0A080LTB2-F1
#
_cell.length_a   1.000
_cell.length_b   1.000
_cell.length_c   1.000
_cell.angle_alpha   90.00
_cell.angle_beta   90.00
_cell.angle_gamma   90.00
#
_symmetry.space_group_name_H-M   'P 1'
#
loop_
_entity.id
_entity.type
_entity.pdbx_description
1 polymer ?
#
loop_
_entity_poly.entity_id
_entity_poly.type
_entity_poly.pdbx_seq_one_letter_code
_entity_poly.pdbx_strand_id
1 'polypeptide(L)'
;MNETRILGVVGSLRKDSYNRLALKAAQELLPAGALLSLFELHGIPVFDQDDEMALPASVLEFNLRQVLVTLNMPTVNQPEVMIGNAAQCFDEAGRLTDEPTRQCLQKLLSALVRLTRTSPTPKGRPVED
;
A
#
# COMPACT_ATOMS: atom_id res chain seq x y z
N MET A 1 24.23 5.68 -4.67
CA MET A 1 23.33 4.81 -3.86
C MET A 1 22.15 4.46 -4.72
N ASN A 2 21.74 3.19 -4.78
CA ASN A 2 20.55 2.80 -5.56
C ASN A 2 19.28 3.26 -4.84
N GLU A 3 18.43 3.95 -5.59
CA GLU A 3 17.12 4.43 -5.16
C GLU A 3 16.13 3.27 -5.08
N THR A 4 15.38 3.17 -3.98
CA THR A 4 14.32 2.16 -3.82
C THR A 4 13.02 2.69 -4.42
N ARG A 5 12.51 2.03 -5.46
CA ARG A 5 11.21 2.36 -6.07
C ARG A 5 10.12 1.50 -5.48
N ILE A 6 9.07 2.13 -4.96
CA ILE A 6 7.91 1.50 -4.34
C ILE A 6 6.68 1.81 -5.19
N LEU A 7 5.87 0.78 -5.44
CA LEU A 7 4.57 0.91 -6.08
C LEU A 7 3.47 0.88 -5.01
N GLY A 8 2.70 1.95 -4.89
CA GLY A 8 1.53 2.04 -4.01
C GLY A 8 0.26 1.75 -4.79
N VAL A 9 -0.42 0.64 -4.47
CA VAL A 9 -1.67 0.26 -5.14
C VAL A 9 -2.86 0.82 -4.38
N VAL A 10 -3.65 1.68 -5.02
CA VAL A 10 -4.88 2.21 -4.43
C VAL A 10 -6.01 1.21 -4.67
N GLY A 11 -6.47 0.54 -3.61
CA GLY A 11 -7.50 -0.52 -3.68
C GLY A 11 -8.95 -0.04 -3.80
N SER A 12 -9.19 1.23 -4.17
CA SER A 12 -10.54 1.80 -4.25
C SER A 12 -10.60 2.89 -5.31
N LEU A 13 -11.66 2.86 -6.13
CA LEU A 13 -11.85 3.78 -7.25
C LEU A 13 -12.60 5.07 -6.87
N ARG A 14 -13.28 5.12 -5.72
CA ARG A 14 -13.96 6.35 -5.30
C ARG A 14 -12.98 7.49 -5.03
N LYS A 15 -13.41 8.72 -5.38
CA LYS A 15 -12.57 9.93 -5.32
C LYS A 15 -12.13 10.26 -3.89
N ASP A 16 -13.00 10.01 -2.90
CA ASP A 16 -12.77 10.34 -1.49
C ASP A 16 -12.22 9.15 -0.67
N SER A 17 -11.43 8.28 -1.31
CA SER A 17 -10.85 7.13 -0.62
C SER A 17 -9.78 7.54 0.40
N TYR A 18 -10.01 7.28 1.68
CA TYR A 18 -9.00 7.45 2.73
C TYR A 18 -7.73 6.62 2.46
N ASN A 19 -7.81 5.50 1.76
CA ASN A 19 -6.64 4.72 1.35
C ASN A 19 -5.75 5.51 0.36
N ARG A 20 -6.38 6.30 -0.52
CA ARG A 20 -5.66 7.20 -1.43
C ARG A 20 -4.96 8.31 -0.64
N LEU A 21 -5.64 8.90 0.34
CA LEU A 21 -5.05 9.92 1.20
C LEU A 21 -3.90 9.36 2.06
N ALA A 22 -4.03 8.14 2.59
CA ALA A 22 -2.98 7.46 3.32
C ALA A 22 -1.74 7.22 2.44
N LEU A 23 -1.92 6.82 1.18
CA LEU A 23 -0.82 6.65 0.24
C LEU A 23 -0.17 7.97 -0.17
N LYS A 24 -0.93 9.07 -0.29
CA LYS A 24 -0.36 10.42 -0.45
C LYS A 24 0.46 10.83 0.76
N ALA A 25 -0.05 10.62 1.97
CA ALA A 25 0.71 10.85 3.20
C ALA A 25 1.99 9.99 3.24
N ALA A 26 1.93 8.76 2.75
CA ALA A 26 3.11 7.90 2.64
C ALA A 26 4.18 8.50 1.71
N GLN A 27 3.81 9.19 0.62
CA GLN A 27 4.77 9.88 -0.26
C GLN A 27 5.54 10.98 0.49
N GLU A 28 4.88 11.71 1.38
CA GLU A 28 5.50 12.76 2.21
C GLU A 28 6.43 12.19 3.29
N LEU A 29 6.19 10.95 3.71
CA LEU A 29 6.84 10.30 4.84
C LEU A 29 7.94 9.30 4.42
N LEU A 30 8.32 9.30 3.14
CA LEU A 30 9.33 8.39 2.62
C LEU A 30 10.70 8.63 3.27
N PRO A 31 11.45 7.55 3.60
CA PRO A 31 12.84 7.69 3.98
C PRO A 31 13.69 8.12 2.78
N ALA A 32 14.84 8.73 3.05
CA ALA A 32 15.74 9.21 2.01
C ALA A 32 16.18 8.09 1.04
N GLY A 33 16.17 8.41 -0.26
CA GLY A 33 16.52 7.47 -1.33
C GLY A 33 15.42 6.47 -1.66
N ALA A 34 14.17 6.76 -1.32
CA ALA A 34 13.00 6.02 -1.76
C ALA A 34 12.03 6.91 -2.54
N LEU A 35 11.34 6.32 -3.51
CA LEU A 35 10.27 6.95 -4.28
C LEU A 35 9.02 6.06 -4.25
N LEU A 36 7.85 6.68 -4.09
CA LEU A 36 6.55 5.99 -4.13
C LEU A 36 5.73 6.50 -5.31
N SER A 37 5.47 5.61 -6.26
CA SER A 37 4.57 5.84 -7.39
C SER A 37 3.23 5.20 -7.11
N LEU A 38 2.14 5.93 -7.34
CA LEU A 38 0.79 5.41 -7.12
C LEU A 38 0.25 4.76 -8.40
N PHE A 39 -0.38 3.61 -8.25
CA PHE A 39 -1.08 2.91 -9.32
C PHE A 39 -2.51 2.61 -8.89
N GLU A 40 -3.44 2.87 -9.81
CA GLU A 40 -4.87 2.67 -9.59
C GLU A 40 -5.33 1.52 -10.47
N LEU A 41 -6.00 0.55 -9.85
CA LEU A 41 -6.51 -0.63 -10.54
C LEU A 41 -7.77 -0.24 -11.33
N HIS A 42 -7.59 0.19 -12.57
CA HIS A 42 -8.70 0.45 -13.48
C HIS A 42 -9.13 -0.87 -14.15
N GLY A 43 -10.39 -1.26 -14.00
CA GLY A 43 -10.98 -2.43 -14.69
C GLY A 43 -10.85 -3.78 -13.98
N ILE A 44 -10.30 -3.83 -12.76
CA ILE A 44 -10.45 -4.96 -11.83
C ILE A 44 -11.65 -4.62 -10.92
N PRO A 45 -12.60 -5.53 -10.66
CA PRO A 45 -13.65 -5.29 -9.68
C PRO A 45 -12.99 -5.05 -8.31
N VAL A 46 -12.89 -3.78 -7.94
CA VAL A 46 -12.51 -3.35 -6.59
C VAL A 46 -13.77 -3.21 -5.78
N PHE A 47 -13.68 -3.56 -4.50
CA PHE A 47 -14.78 -3.42 -3.56
C PHE A 47 -15.25 -1.96 -3.49
N ASP A 48 -16.51 -1.73 -3.87
CA ASP A 48 -17.20 -0.46 -3.71
C ASP A 48 -18.31 -0.60 -2.66
N GLN A 49 -18.12 0.04 -1.50
CA GLN A 49 -19.09 0.01 -0.41
C GLN A 49 -20.42 0.68 -0.78
N ASP A 50 -20.40 1.58 -1.76
CA ASP A 50 -21.58 2.34 -2.16
C ASP A 50 -22.43 1.56 -3.19
N ASP A 51 -21.82 0.61 -3.92
CA ASP A 51 -22.46 -0.17 -5.00
C ASP A 51 -22.67 -1.68 -4.70
N GLU A 52 -21.99 -2.30 -3.73
CA GLU A 52 -22.05 -3.77 -3.52
C GLU A 52 -22.95 -4.23 -2.37
N MET A 53 -24.11 -4.82 -2.69
CA MET A 53 -25.02 -5.49 -1.74
C MET A 53 -24.62 -6.93 -1.34
N ALA A 54 -23.60 -7.53 -1.95
CA ALA A 54 -22.98 -8.78 -1.49
C ALA A 54 -21.68 -9.02 -2.26
N LEU A 55 -20.56 -9.14 -1.53
CA LEU A 55 -19.28 -9.57 -2.09
C LEU A 55 -19.43 -10.98 -2.70
N PRO A 56 -19.01 -11.21 -3.96
CA PRO A 56 -18.79 -12.57 -4.45
C PRO A 56 -17.77 -13.26 -3.53
N ALA A 57 -18.01 -14.53 -3.16
CA ALA A 57 -17.13 -15.26 -2.24
C ALA A 57 -15.64 -15.26 -2.68
N SER A 58 -15.40 -15.19 -3.99
CA SER A 58 -14.06 -15.10 -4.58
C SER A 58 -13.30 -13.82 -4.23
N VAL A 59 -13.97 -12.69 -3.99
CA VAL A 59 -13.35 -11.43 -3.53
C VAL A 59 -13.07 -11.48 -2.03
N LEU A 60 -13.91 -12.20 -1.27
CA LEU A 60 -13.72 -12.44 0.17
C LEU A 60 -12.52 -13.37 0.45
N GLU A 61 -12.26 -14.34 -0.42
CA GLU A 61 -11.13 -15.28 -0.32
C GLU A 61 -9.80 -14.73 -0.84
N PHE A 62 -9.81 -13.68 -1.68
CA PHE A 62 -8.60 -13.13 -2.28
C PHE A 62 -7.88 -12.14 -1.35
N ASN A 63 -7.30 -12.65 -0.26
CA ASN A 63 -6.43 -11.85 0.60
C ASN A 63 -5.06 -11.67 -0.08
N LEU A 64 -4.73 -10.42 -0.47
CA LEU A 64 -3.43 -10.08 -1.09
C LEU A 64 -2.24 -10.67 -0.31
N ARG A 65 -2.31 -10.72 1.03
CA ARG A 65 -1.25 -11.33 1.84
C ARG A 65 -1.08 -12.83 1.54
N GLN A 66 -2.17 -13.57 1.37
CA GLN A 66 -2.11 -15.00 1.01
C GLN A 66 -1.46 -15.18 -0.37
N VAL A 67 -1.82 -14.34 -1.35
CA VAL A 67 -1.20 -14.36 -2.69
C VAL A 67 0.30 -14.12 -2.60
N LEU A 68 0.73 -13.10 -1.85
CA LEU A 68 2.15 -12.79 -1.67
C LEU A 68 2.91 -13.94 -1.00
N VAL A 69 2.31 -14.58 0.01
CA VAL A 69 2.89 -15.75 0.69
C VAL A 69 3.00 -16.95 -0.26
N THR A 70 1.95 -17.25 -1.04
CA THR A 70 1.95 -18.32 -2.04
C THR A 70 3.04 -18.11 -3.09
N LEU A 71 3.26 -16.86 -3.51
CA LEU A 71 4.31 -16.49 -4.46
C LEU A 71 5.71 -16.38 -3.83
N ASN A 72 5.84 -16.71 -2.54
CA ASN A 72 7.07 -16.60 -1.76
C ASN A 72 7.70 -15.19 -1.84
N MET A 73 6.86 -14.16 -1.92
CA MET A 73 7.31 -12.77 -1.91
C MET A 73 7.71 -12.35 -0.50
N PRO A 74 8.88 -11.72 -0.32
CA PRO A 74 9.25 -11.15 0.97
C PRO A 74 8.25 -10.06 1.38
N THR A 75 7.66 -10.18 2.58
CA THR A 75 6.70 -9.21 3.12
C THR A 75 7.24 -8.54 4.38
N VAL A 76 6.85 -7.28 4.59
CA VAL A 76 6.99 -6.64 5.91
C VAL A 76 5.85 -7.14 6.79
N ASN A 77 6.20 -7.86 7.86
CA ASN A 77 5.19 -8.41 8.79
C ASN A 77 4.89 -7.46 9.95
N GLN A 78 5.84 -6.59 10.31
CA GLN A 78 5.69 -5.57 11.34
C GLN A 78 6.56 -4.34 11.01
N PRO A 79 6.12 -3.12 11.35
CA PRO A 79 4.80 -2.80 11.91
C PRO A 79 3.67 -2.95 10.86
N GLU A 80 2.44 -3.06 11.31
CA GLU A 80 1.23 -2.99 10.47
C GLU A 80 0.48 -1.68 10.76
N VAL A 81 -0.04 -1.03 9.72
CA VAL A 81 -0.79 0.22 9.83
C VAL A 81 -2.25 -0.07 9.55
N MET A 82 -3.08 0.10 10.57
CA MET A 82 -4.54 0.06 10.47
C MET A 82 -5.10 1.40 10.93
N ILE A 83 -5.76 2.12 10.03
CA ILE A 83 -6.34 3.43 10.31
C ILE A 83 -7.81 3.24 10.70
N GLY A 84 -8.07 3.17 12.00
CA GLY A 84 -9.43 3.19 12.54
C GLY A 84 -10.03 4.59 12.47
N ASN A 85 -11.34 4.70 12.23
CA ASN A 85 -12.07 5.97 12.18
C ASN A 85 -11.39 7.04 11.29
N ALA A 86 -11.02 6.64 10.07
CA ALA A 86 -10.16 7.40 9.18
C ALA A 86 -10.58 8.88 9.01
N ALA A 87 -11.87 9.19 9.01
CA ALA A 87 -12.37 10.57 8.92
C ALA A 87 -11.75 11.54 9.95
N GLN A 88 -11.41 11.07 11.15
CA GLN A 88 -10.78 11.89 12.19
C GLN A 88 -9.26 11.99 12.06
N CYS A 89 -8.65 11.11 11.25
CA CYS A 89 -7.21 11.09 11.05
C CYS A 89 -6.75 12.07 9.97
N PHE A 90 -7.66 12.61 9.15
CA PHE A 90 -7.35 13.55 8.07
C PHE A 90 -8.01 14.90 8.29
N ASP A 91 -7.35 15.98 7.86
CA ASP A 91 -7.93 17.32 7.83
C ASP A 91 -8.77 17.56 6.56
N GLU A 92 -9.39 18.74 6.47
CA GLU A 92 -10.21 19.15 5.31
C GLU A 92 -9.42 19.22 3.99
N ALA A 93 -8.09 19.33 4.05
CA ALA A 93 -7.23 19.30 2.87
C ALA A 93 -6.80 17.86 2.51
N GLY A 94 -7.26 16.85 3.25
CA GLY A 94 -6.93 15.44 3.05
C GLY A 94 -5.53 15.07 3.54
N ARG A 95 -4.90 15.88 4.39
CA ARG A 95 -3.60 15.56 4.99
C ARG A 95 -3.81 14.71 6.24
N LEU A 96 -2.98 13.68 6.39
CA LEU A 96 -2.99 12.83 7.58
C LEU A 96 -2.47 13.64 8.78
N THR A 97 -3.31 13.97 9.75
CA THR A 97 -2.94 14.74 10.95
C THR A 97 -2.72 13.86 12.18
N ASP A 98 -3.19 12.60 12.16
CA ASP A 98 -2.97 11.67 13.27
C ASP A 98 -1.50 11.25 13.36
N GLU A 99 -0.80 11.81 14.35
CA GLU A 99 0.63 11.62 14.54
C GLU A 99 1.03 10.15 14.85
N PRO A 100 0.29 9.39 15.69
CA PRO A 100 0.56 7.96 15.86
C PRO A 100 0.53 7.17 14.54
N THR A 101 -0.47 7.43 13.69
CA THR A 101 -0.56 6.81 12.36
C THR A 101 0.61 7.22 11.47
N ARG A 102 0.97 8.51 11.43
CA ARG A 102 2.15 9.00 10.67
C ARG A 102 3.42 8.29 11.10
N GLN A 103 3.66 8.14 12.40
CA GLN A 103 4.85 7.45 12.93
C GLN A 103 4.85 5.95 12.59
N CYS A 104 3.70 5.28 12.67
CA CYS A 104 3.60 3.88 12.28
C CYS A 104 3.87 3.70 10.77
N LEU A 105 3.33 4.60 9.95
CA LEU A 105 3.53 4.62 8.50
C LEU A 105 5.01 4.84 8.13
N GLN A 106 5.70 5.78 8.79
CA GLN A 106 7.14 5.99 8.62
C GLN A 106 7.95 4.72 8.94
N LYS A 107 7.62 4.04 10.05
CA LYS A 107 8.29 2.80 10.44
C LYS A 107 8.06 1.68 9.42
N LEU A 108 6.84 1.54 8.91
CA LEU A 108 6.49 0.59 7.86
C LEU A 108 7.30 0.86 6.58
N LEU A 109 7.34 2.11 6.09
CA LEU A 109 8.09 2.50 4.89
C LEU A 109 9.60 2.24 5.06
N SER A 110 10.14 2.56 6.23
CA SER A 110 11.55 2.29 6.56
C SER A 110 11.85 0.78 6.57
N ALA A 111 10.95 -0.03 7.14
CA ALA A 111 11.07 -1.48 7.14
C ALA A 111 10.99 -2.07 5.72
N LEU A 112 10.10 -1.54 4.87
CA LEU A 112 9.98 -1.94 3.47
C LEU A 112 11.26 -1.62 2.68
N VAL A 113 11.79 -0.41 2.83
CA VAL A 113 13.05 -0.02 2.17
C VAL A 113 14.20 -0.90 2.65
N ARG A 114 14.28 -1.19 3.96
CA ARG A 114 15.27 -2.12 4.49
C ARG A 114 15.14 -3.51 3.88
N LEU A 115 13.93 -4.05 3.78
CA LEU A 115 13.65 -5.37 3.19
C LEU A 115 14.18 -5.45 1.76
N THR A 116 13.93 -4.42 0.92
CA THR A 116 14.42 -4.41 -0.47
C THR A 116 15.94 -4.43 -0.59
N ARG A 117 16.67 -3.96 0.43
CA ARG A 117 18.14 -3.92 0.45
C ARG A 117 18.76 -5.21 0.99
N THR A 118 18.03 -5.96 1.80
CA THR A 118 18.51 -7.21 2.42
C THR A 118 18.04 -8.46 1.69
N SER A 119 16.94 -8.36 0.93
CA SER A 119 16.44 -9.47 0.13
C SER A 119 17.18 -9.53 -1.20
N PRO A 120 17.64 -10.72 -1.65
CA PRO A 120 18.14 -10.87 -3.00
C PRO A 120 17.02 -10.52 -3.97
N THR A 121 17.24 -9.54 -4.83
CA THR A 121 16.31 -9.26 -5.92
C THR A 121 16.21 -10.52 -6.76
N PRO A 122 15.02 -11.07 -7.03
CA PRO A 122 14.91 -12.06 -8.10
C PRO A 122 15.42 -11.35 -9.34
N LYS A 123 16.57 -11.80 -9.87
CA LYS A 123 16.99 -11.38 -11.21
C LYS A 123 15.83 -11.79 -12.10
N GLY A 124 15.06 -10.82 -12.57
CA GLY A 124 13.99 -11.07 -13.52
C GLY A 124 14.58 -11.96 -14.61
N ARG A 125 13.93 -13.09 -14.91
CA ARG A 125 14.27 -13.80 -16.14
C ARG A 125 14.11 -12.76 -17.26
N PRO A 126 15.07 -12.63 -18.19
CA PRO A 126 14.85 -11.80 -19.36
C PRO A 126 13.50 -12.20 -19.94
N VAL A 127 12.65 -11.21 -20.19
CA VAL A 127 11.45 -11.43 -21.00
C VAL A 127 12.02 -11.74 -22.38
N GLU A 128 12.05 -13.01 -22.75
CA GLU A 128 12.34 -13.40 -24.12
C GLU A 128 11.17 -12.87 -24.97
N ASP A 129 11.50 -12.02 -25.94
CA ASP A 129 10.57 -11.42 -26.91
C ASP A 129 9.83 -12.49 -27.75
#